data_AF-W2VE12-F1
#
_entry.id   AF-W2VE12-F1
#
_cell.length_a   1.000
_cell.length_b   1.000
_cell.length_c   1.000
_cell.angle_alpha   90.00
_cell.angle_beta   90.00
_cell.angle_gamma   90.00
#
_symmetry.space_group_name_H-M   'P 1'
#
loop_
_entity.id
_entity.type
_entity.pdbx_description
1 polymer ?
#
loop_
_entity_poly.entity_id
_entity_poly.type
_entity_poly.pdbx_seq_one_letter_code
_entity_poly.pdbx_strand_id
1 'polypeptide(L)'
;MSKLYGVGVGPGDPELMTIKALNAVKNSKTICYPGKSEDTSIAFNIAKQVIPGINEKDKLCIDFPMTKDPDILEEAHSKITNEIKELLKEGDVALLTLGDPGVYATYSYIAQRLKAEGIDVITIPGITSFSAAAATLGIPLTLADEELHVIPSSYSFEEAFKLKGTLVFMKSGRSYEKLASYIKKEKFDYDIYMVENCGMPNERLFVGAKNLPETSGYFTIIIVRGLK
;
A
#
# COMPACT_ATOMS: atom_id res chain seq x y z
N MET A 1 -24.30 -14.94 -8.51
CA MET A 1 -23.29 -15.13 -7.44
C MET A 1 -22.62 -13.79 -7.25
N SER A 2 -22.58 -13.31 -6.01
CA SER A 2 -21.89 -12.06 -5.67
C SER A 2 -20.38 -12.23 -5.77
N LYS A 3 -19.68 -11.11 -5.95
CA LYS A 3 -18.24 -11.06 -6.15
C LYS A 3 -17.57 -10.22 -5.07
N LEU A 4 -16.35 -10.63 -4.70
CA LEU A 4 -15.44 -9.74 -3.97
C LEU A 4 -14.59 -8.96 -4.96
N TYR A 5 -14.62 -7.64 -4.87
CA TYR A 5 -13.67 -6.76 -5.52
C TYR A 5 -12.57 -6.34 -4.53
N GLY A 6 -11.33 -6.71 -4.80
CA GLY A 6 -10.17 -6.11 -4.12
C GLY A 6 -9.76 -4.85 -4.84
N VAL A 7 -9.90 -3.69 -4.20
CA VAL A 7 -9.80 -2.40 -4.89
C VAL A 7 -8.58 -1.62 -4.41
N GLY A 8 -7.61 -1.40 -5.29
CA GLY A 8 -6.53 -0.43 -5.06
C GLY A 8 -7.06 1.00 -5.16
N VAL A 9 -6.97 1.77 -4.08
CA VAL A 9 -7.41 3.18 -4.06
C VAL A 9 -6.27 4.16 -4.38
N GLY A 10 -5.07 3.66 -4.69
CA GLY A 10 -3.92 4.52 -4.90
C GLY A 10 -3.27 4.99 -3.60
N PRO A 11 -2.23 5.84 -3.69
CA PRO A 11 -1.30 6.09 -2.59
C PRO A 11 -1.75 7.14 -1.57
N GLY A 12 -2.68 8.02 -1.95
CA GLY A 12 -3.08 9.18 -1.16
C GLY A 12 -3.98 10.12 -1.96
N ASP A 13 -3.52 10.54 -3.14
CA ASP A 13 -4.26 11.46 -3.98
C ASP A 13 -5.50 10.75 -4.59
N PRO A 14 -6.72 11.24 -4.33
CA PRO A 14 -7.93 10.60 -4.84
C PRO A 14 -8.07 10.68 -6.38
N GLU A 15 -7.37 11.60 -7.06
CA GLU A 15 -7.34 11.63 -8.53
C GLU A 15 -6.55 10.45 -9.14
N LEU A 16 -5.72 9.77 -8.33
CA LEU A 16 -5.00 8.56 -8.74
C LEU A 16 -5.84 7.28 -8.63
N MET A 17 -7.10 7.38 -8.20
CA MET A 17 -8.02 6.25 -8.27
C MET A 17 -8.37 5.92 -9.71
N THR A 18 -8.27 4.63 -10.07
CA THR A 18 -8.64 4.20 -11.42
C THR A 18 -10.15 4.26 -11.63
N ILE A 19 -10.59 4.50 -12.87
CA ILE A 19 -12.02 4.45 -13.23
C ILE A 19 -12.63 3.09 -12.85
N LYS A 20 -11.88 2.00 -13.01
CA LYS A 20 -12.32 0.65 -12.64
C LYS A 20 -12.53 0.51 -11.12
N ALA A 21 -11.65 1.10 -10.31
CA ALA A 21 -11.80 1.14 -8.85
C ALA A 21 -13.06 1.90 -8.43
N LEU A 22 -13.28 3.09 -9.00
CA LEU A 22 -14.48 3.91 -8.74
C LEU A 22 -15.76 3.13 -9.07
N ASN A 23 -15.80 2.48 -10.23
CA ASN A 23 -16.99 1.73 -10.67
C ASN A 23 -17.27 0.51 -9.79
N ALA A 24 -16.24 -0.23 -9.37
CA ALA A 24 -16.42 -1.38 -8.49
C ALA A 24 -16.98 -0.97 -7.13
N VAL A 25 -16.43 0.09 -6.52
CA VAL A 25 -16.92 0.58 -5.22
C VAL A 25 -18.34 1.12 -5.33
N LYS A 26 -18.67 1.84 -6.40
CA LYS A 26 -20.04 2.33 -6.66
C LYS A 26 -21.05 1.18 -6.74
N ASN A 27 -20.70 0.12 -7.45
CA ASN A 27 -21.59 -1.00 -7.76
C ASN A 27 -21.67 -2.06 -6.65
N SER A 28 -20.69 -2.15 -5.75
CA SER A 28 -20.75 -3.05 -4.59
C SER A 28 -21.85 -2.63 -3.61
N LYS A 29 -22.53 -3.59 -2.97
CA LYS A 29 -23.50 -3.32 -1.89
C LYS A 29 -22.78 -2.81 -0.64
N THR A 30 -21.71 -3.50 -0.24
CA THR A 30 -20.95 -3.22 0.98
C THR A 30 -19.51 -2.83 0.68
N ILE A 31 -18.98 -1.88 1.46
CA ILE A 31 -17.58 -1.47 1.41
C ILE A 31 -16.87 -1.93 2.68
N CYS A 32 -15.86 -2.77 2.51
CA CYS A 32 -14.94 -3.14 3.56
C CYS A 32 -13.66 -2.29 3.44
N TYR A 33 -13.10 -1.81 4.54
CA TYR A 33 -11.86 -1.02 4.52
C TYR A 33 -10.99 -1.30 5.74
N PRO A 34 -9.65 -1.28 5.60
CA PRO A 34 -8.74 -1.51 6.70
C PRO A 34 -8.69 -0.32 7.65
N GLY A 35 -8.77 -0.56 8.96
CA GLY A 35 -8.67 0.50 9.96
C GLY A 35 -9.28 0.08 11.30
N LYS A 36 -9.35 1.04 12.23
CA LYS A 36 -10.09 0.87 13.50
C LYS A 36 -11.41 1.63 13.53
N SER A 37 -11.54 2.61 12.65
CA SER A 37 -12.72 3.45 12.44
C SER A 37 -12.67 4.04 11.03
N GLU A 38 -13.76 4.66 10.58
CA GLU A 38 -13.77 5.43 9.32
C GLU A 38 -12.70 6.54 9.32
N ASP A 39 -12.62 7.32 10.40
CA ASP A 39 -11.71 8.45 10.51
C ASP A 39 -10.23 8.05 10.41
N THR A 40 -9.91 6.81 10.83
CA THR A 40 -8.53 6.31 10.82
C THR A 40 -8.18 5.52 9.56
N SER A 41 -9.16 5.21 8.70
CA SER A 41 -8.91 4.46 7.47
C SER A 41 -8.52 5.38 6.33
N ILE A 42 -7.23 5.41 5.99
CA ILE A 42 -6.73 6.19 4.85
C ILE A 42 -7.37 5.71 3.55
N ALA A 43 -7.45 4.40 3.32
CA ALA A 43 -8.02 3.87 2.08
C ALA A 43 -9.49 4.31 1.88
N PHE A 44 -10.29 4.29 2.95
CA PHE A 44 -11.66 4.78 2.91
C PHE A 44 -11.72 6.30 2.69
N ASN A 45 -10.89 7.08 3.40
CA ASN A 45 -10.87 8.54 3.27
C ASN A 45 -10.42 9.03 1.89
N ILE A 46 -9.60 8.26 1.15
CA ILE A 46 -9.29 8.53 -0.25
C ILE A 46 -10.55 8.33 -1.11
N ALA A 47 -11.15 7.13 -1.03
CA ALA A 47 -12.35 6.80 -1.81
C ALA A 47 -13.53 7.75 -1.53
N LYS A 48 -13.67 8.20 -0.28
CA LYS A 48 -14.72 9.10 0.17
C LYS A 48 -14.73 10.45 -0.56
N GLN A 49 -13.58 10.92 -1.03
CA GLN A 49 -13.45 12.22 -1.68
C GLN A 49 -14.00 12.23 -3.12
N VAL A 50 -14.03 11.08 -3.79
CA VAL A 50 -14.34 10.98 -5.23
C VAL A 50 -15.54 10.08 -5.56
N ILE A 51 -16.14 9.44 -4.54
CA ILE A 51 -17.32 8.58 -4.72
C ILE A 51 -18.52 9.23 -4.03
N PRO A 52 -19.40 9.90 -4.79
CA PRO A 52 -20.66 10.40 -4.26
C PRO A 52 -21.50 9.26 -3.68
N GLY A 53 -22.19 9.50 -2.57
CA GLY A 53 -23.07 8.51 -1.96
C GLY A 53 -22.36 7.39 -1.17
N ILE A 54 -21.04 7.48 -0.99
CA ILE A 54 -20.26 6.44 -0.29
C ILE A 54 -20.58 6.33 1.21
N ASN A 55 -21.00 7.43 1.85
CA ASN A 55 -21.31 7.46 3.27
C ASN A 55 -22.64 6.75 3.58
N GLU A 56 -23.49 6.59 2.58
CA GLU A 56 -24.81 5.99 2.66
C GLU A 56 -24.79 4.47 2.42
N LYS A 57 -23.67 3.93 1.93
CA LYS A 57 -23.49 2.49 1.67
C LYS A 57 -23.23 1.72 2.97
N ASP A 58 -23.57 0.43 2.96
CA ASP A 58 -23.18 -0.50 4.02
C ASP A 58 -21.65 -0.54 4.11
N LYS A 59 -21.14 -0.55 5.34
CA LYS A 59 -19.72 -0.42 5.62
C LYS A 59 -19.28 -1.42 6.69
N LEU A 60 -18.10 -2.01 6.50
CA LEU A 60 -17.44 -2.83 7.51
C LEU A 60 -15.98 -2.40 7.66
N CYS A 61 -15.62 -1.92 8.85
CA CYS A 61 -14.23 -1.65 9.21
C CYS A 61 -13.52 -2.97 9.53
N ILE A 62 -12.39 -3.23 8.89
CA ILE A 62 -11.61 -4.45 9.04
C ILE A 62 -10.33 -4.14 9.82
N ASP A 63 -10.23 -4.69 11.03
CA ASP A 63 -9.02 -4.58 11.85
C ASP A 63 -8.05 -5.73 11.49
N PHE A 64 -6.96 -5.38 10.81
CA PHE A 64 -5.85 -6.31 10.56
C PHE A 64 -4.81 -6.16 11.69
N PRO A 65 -4.53 -7.23 12.46
CA PRO A 65 -3.64 -7.13 13.61
C PRO A 65 -2.21 -6.80 13.17
N MET A 66 -1.59 -5.85 13.85
CA MET A 66 -0.19 -5.45 13.61
C MET A 66 0.79 -6.37 14.34
N THR A 67 0.81 -7.65 13.95
CA THR A 67 1.69 -8.68 14.54
C THR A 67 2.34 -9.55 13.47
N LYS A 68 3.41 -10.26 13.88
CA LYS A 68 4.04 -11.34 13.09
C LYS A 68 3.68 -12.74 13.61
N ASP A 69 2.90 -12.80 14.70
CA ASP A 69 2.45 -14.05 15.28
C ASP A 69 1.52 -14.78 14.30
N PRO A 70 1.90 -15.99 13.84
CA PRO A 70 1.13 -16.71 12.83
C PRO A 70 -0.25 -17.14 13.32
N ASP A 71 -0.41 -17.46 14.61
CA ASP A 71 -1.68 -17.96 15.15
C ASP A 71 -2.70 -16.82 15.25
N ILE A 72 -2.26 -15.65 15.73
CA ILE A 72 -3.10 -14.43 15.75
C ILE A 72 -3.49 -14.02 14.33
N LEU A 73 -2.57 -14.11 13.38
CA LEU A 73 -2.84 -13.77 11.97
C LEU A 73 -3.84 -14.75 11.34
N GLU A 74 -3.71 -16.05 11.61
CA GLU A 74 -4.66 -17.05 11.09
C GLU A 74 -6.06 -16.85 11.64
N GLU A 75 -6.19 -16.67 12.96
CA GLU A 75 -7.48 -16.42 13.61
C GLU A 75 -8.16 -15.16 13.03
N ALA A 76 -7.42 -14.05 12.95
CA ALA A 76 -7.94 -12.80 12.43
C ALA A 76 -8.37 -12.93 10.96
N HIS A 77 -7.54 -13.54 10.11
CA HIS A 77 -7.90 -13.70 8.71
C HIS A 77 -9.08 -14.65 8.50
N SER A 78 -9.19 -15.72 9.28
CA SER A 78 -10.33 -16.65 9.23
C SER A 78 -11.62 -15.92 9.61
N LYS A 79 -11.59 -15.13 10.68
CA LYS A 79 -12.71 -14.27 11.08
C LYS A 79 -13.12 -13.29 9.97
N ILE A 80 -12.17 -12.54 9.42
CA ILE A 80 -12.42 -11.56 8.35
C ILE A 80 -12.99 -12.24 7.09
N THR A 81 -12.47 -13.42 6.75
CA THR A 81 -12.96 -14.21 5.62
C THR A 81 -14.43 -14.58 5.82
N ASN A 82 -14.81 -15.05 7.01
CA ASN A 82 -16.19 -15.39 7.34
C ASN A 82 -17.11 -14.17 7.33
N GLU A 83 -16.69 -13.03 7.88
CA GLU A 83 -17.47 -11.78 7.84
C GLU A 83 -17.76 -11.34 6.39
N ILE A 84 -16.75 -11.39 5.52
CA ILE A 84 -16.93 -11.04 4.10
C ILE A 84 -17.86 -12.05 3.39
N LYS A 85 -17.80 -13.34 3.74
CA LYS A 85 -18.72 -14.35 3.19
C LYS A 85 -20.17 -14.06 3.54
N GLU A 86 -20.45 -13.64 4.77
CA GLU A 86 -21.80 -13.25 5.17
C GLU A 86 -22.29 -12.03 4.37
N LEU A 87 -21.42 -11.03 4.16
CA LEU A 87 -21.74 -9.87 3.31
C LEU A 87 -21.98 -10.26 1.85
N LEU A 88 -21.24 -11.25 1.32
CA LEU A 88 -21.41 -11.71 -0.06
C LEU A 88 -22.76 -12.41 -0.30
N LYS A 89 -23.46 -12.87 0.75
CA LYS A 89 -24.85 -13.38 0.60
C LYS A 89 -25.81 -12.26 0.20
N GLU A 90 -25.47 -11.02 0.56
CA GLU A 90 -26.32 -9.85 0.41
C GLU A 90 -26.05 -9.08 -0.89
N GLY A 91 -24.85 -9.19 -1.45
CA GLY A 91 -24.46 -8.57 -2.72
C GLY A 91 -22.94 -8.49 -2.90
N ASP A 92 -22.50 -7.79 -3.94
CA ASP A 92 -21.08 -7.58 -4.21
C ASP A 92 -20.41 -6.78 -3.09
N VAL A 93 -19.16 -7.13 -2.75
CA VAL A 93 -18.38 -6.48 -1.69
C VAL A 93 -17.13 -5.85 -2.29
N ALA A 94 -16.85 -4.58 -1.97
CA ALA A 94 -15.59 -3.94 -2.29
C ALA A 94 -14.70 -3.89 -1.05
N LEU A 95 -13.55 -4.58 -1.06
CA LEU A 95 -12.52 -4.47 -0.04
C LEU A 95 -11.43 -3.50 -0.51
N LEU A 96 -11.40 -2.32 0.11
CA LEU A 96 -10.45 -1.26 -0.22
C LEU A 96 -9.03 -1.60 0.27
N THR A 97 -8.03 -1.17 -0.49
CA THR A 97 -6.61 -1.32 -0.17
C THR A 97 -5.86 -0.04 -0.52
N LEU A 98 -5.00 0.43 0.39
CA LEU A 98 -4.11 1.55 0.10
C LEU A 98 -3.06 1.10 -0.94
N GLY A 99 -2.82 1.94 -1.93
CA GLY A 99 -1.91 1.64 -3.04
C GLY A 99 -2.50 0.61 -4.00
N ASP A 100 -1.75 -0.48 -4.21
CA ASP A 100 -2.11 -1.58 -5.10
C ASP A 100 -2.34 -2.89 -4.29
N PRO A 101 -3.43 -3.66 -4.56
CA PRO A 101 -3.70 -4.89 -3.81
C PRO A 101 -2.66 -6.00 -4.01
N GLY A 102 -1.85 -5.92 -5.08
CA GLY A 102 -0.77 -6.87 -5.39
C GLY A 102 0.56 -6.51 -4.74
N VAL A 103 0.70 -5.32 -4.14
CA VAL A 103 1.97 -4.84 -3.54
C VAL A 103 1.85 -4.76 -2.02
N TYR A 104 2.34 -5.77 -1.31
CA TYR A 104 2.42 -5.83 0.16
C TYR A 104 1.11 -5.54 0.92
N ALA A 105 -0.04 -5.79 0.30
CA ALA A 105 -1.37 -5.57 0.87
C ALA A 105 -1.90 -6.80 1.63
N THR A 106 -2.58 -6.58 2.75
CA THR A 106 -3.22 -7.64 3.55
C THR A 106 -4.39 -8.32 2.85
N TYR A 107 -5.01 -7.63 1.88
CA TYR A 107 -6.07 -8.16 1.02
C TYR A 107 -5.74 -9.54 0.41
N SER A 108 -4.49 -9.75 -0.01
CA SER A 108 -4.09 -10.97 -0.71
C SER A 108 -4.34 -12.24 0.11
N TYR A 109 -4.19 -12.17 1.44
CA TYR A 109 -4.46 -13.31 2.33
C TYR A 109 -5.95 -13.67 2.40
N ILE A 110 -6.82 -12.66 2.34
CA ILE A 110 -8.28 -12.86 2.34
C ILE A 110 -8.76 -13.35 0.97
N ALA A 111 -8.25 -12.75 -0.10
CA ALA A 111 -8.56 -13.12 -1.47
C ALA A 111 -8.23 -14.59 -1.78
N GLN A 112 -7.07 -15.07 -1.31
CA GLN A 112 -6.67 -16.47 -1.50
C GLN A 112 -7.59 -17.45 -0.77
N ARG A 113 -7.97 -17.17 0.48
CA ARG A 113 -8.92 -18.00 1.24
C ARG A 113 -10.27 -18.10 0.54
N LEU A 114 -10.85 -16.97 0.14
CA LEU A 114 -12.14 -16.93 -0.55
C LEU A 114 -12.09 -17.64 -1.90
N LYS A 115 -11.01 -17.48 -2.69
CA LYS A 115 -10.82 -18.21 -3.95
C LYS A 115 -10.75 -19.72 -3.73
N ALA A 116 -10.06 -20.18 -2.69
CA ALA A 116 -9.97 -21.59 -2.34
C ALA A 116 -11.35 -22.20 -2.01
N GLU A 117 -12.29 -21.38 -1.55
CA GLU A 117 -13.68 -21.75 -1.29
C GLU A 117 -14.61 -21.56 -2.51
N GLY A 118 -14.07 -21.23 -3.68
CA GLY A 118 -14.84 -21.09 -4.93
C GLY A 118 -15.56 -19.75 -5.12
N ILE A 119 -15.26 -18.73 -4.32
CA ILE A 119 -15.84 -17.39 -4.45
C ILE A 119 -15.14 -16.63 -5.60
N ASP A 120 -15.93 -15.94 -6.43
CA ASP A 120 -15.40 -15.08 -7.49
C ASP A 120 -14.75 -13.83 -6.88
N VAL A 121 -13.44 -13.69 -7.11
CA VAL A 121 -12.64 -12.59 -6.57
C VAL A 121 -11.95 -11.87 -7.72
N ILE A 122 -12.30 -10.60 -7.89
CA ILE A 122 -11.73 -9.71 -8.90
C ILE A 122 -10.78 -8.73 -8.21
N THR A 123 -9.50 -8.77 -8.56
CA THR A 123 -8.52 -7.79 -8.10
C THR A 123 -8.43 -6.64 -9.11
N ILE A 124 -8.60 -5.41 -8.63
CA ILE A 124 -8.51 -4.17 -9.40
C ILE A 124 -7.24 -3.46 -8.97
N PRO A 125 -6.27 -3.28 -9.88
CA PRO A 125 -5.01 -2.63 -9.54
C PRO A 125 -5.21 -1.16 -9.19
N GLY A 126 -4.30 -0.65 -8.37
CA GLY A 126 -4.18 0.76 -8.01
C GLY A 126 -2.77 1.27 -8.30
N ILE A 127 -2.59 2.59 -8.22
CA ILE A 127 -1.24 3.15 -8.32
C ILE A 127 -0.47 2.82 -7.04
N THR A 128 0.59 2.04 -7.17
CA THR A 128 1.49 1.71 -6.04
C THR A 128 2.27 2.95 -5.60
N SER A 129 2.54 3.03 -4.29
CA SER A 129 3.06 4.24 -3.67
C SER A 129 4.45 4.64 -4.15
N PHE A 130 5.32 3.68 -4.49
CA PHE A 130 6.66 4.00 -5.00
C PHE A 130 6.65 4.54 -6.43
N SER A 131 5.67 4.15 -7.25
CA SER A 131 5.49 4.70 -8.58
C SER A 131 4.99 6.15 -8.50
N ALA A 132 4.06 6.42 -7.58
CA ALA A 132 3.59 7.78 -7.33
C ALA A 132 4.71 8.65 -6.76
N ALA A 133 5.49 8.15 -5.79
CA ALA A 133 6.62 8.87 -5.21
C ALA A 133 7.64 9.29 -6.27
N ALA A 134 7.99 8.39 -7.20
CA ALA A 134 8.88 8.70 -8.31
C ALA A 134 8.31 9.78 -9.24
N ALA A 135 7.00 9.71 -9.55
CA ALA A 135 6.32 10.71 -10.35
C ALA A 135 6.30 12.08 -9.65
N THR A 136 5.99 12.14 -8.36
CA THR A 136 6.04 13.37 -7.54
C THR A 136 7.44 13.98 -7.52
N LEU A 137 8.48 13.15 -7.46
CA LEU A 137 9.88 13.58 -7.51
C LEU A 137 10.34 13.97 -8.93
N GLY A 138 9.55 13.69 -9.96
CA GLY A 138 9.91 13.93 -11.36
C GLY A 138 11.05 13.03 -11.86
N ILE A 139 11.23 11.84 -11.28
CA ILE A 139 12.30 10.90 -11.64
C ILE A 139 11.73 9.60 -12.23
N PRO A 140 12.43 8.96 -13.19
CA PRO A 140 12.13 7.59 -13.53
C PRO A 140 12.57 6.65 -12.39
N LEU A 141 11.93 5.48 -12.27
CA LEU A 141 12.43 4.42 -11.38
C LEU A 141 13.54 3.60 -12.05
N THR A 142 13.47 3.42 -13.36
CA THR A 142 14.44 2.64 -14.14
C THR A 142 14.67 3.30 -15.50
N LEU A 143 15.84 3.04 -16.07
CA LEU A 143 16.20 3.35 -17.45
C LEU A 143 16.79 2.11 -18.12
N ALA A 144 16.42 1.87 -19.38
CA ALA A 144 16.93 0.74 -20.17
C ALA A 144 16.85 -0.62 -19.43
N ASP A 145 18.00 -1.21 -19.11
CA ASP A 145 18.17 -2.51 -18.46
C ASP A 145 18.35 -2.42 -16.93
N GLU A 146 18.17 -1.24 -16.33
CA GLU A 146 18.22 -1.07 -14.88
C GLU A 146 17.19 -1.96 -14.16
N GLU A 147 17.67 -2.79 -13.24
CA GLU A 147 16.83 -3.60 -12.36
C GLU A 147 16.08 -2.72 -11.35
N LEU A 148 14.86 -3.13 -10.98
CA LEU A 148 14.06 -2.50 -9.92
C LEU A 148 13.83 -3.49 -8.79
N HIS A 149 14.35 -3.18 -7.61
CA HIS A 149 14.16 -3.99 -6.41
C HIS A 149 13.25 -3.27 -5.42
N VAL A 150 12.05 -3.81 -5.21
CA VAL A 150 11.11 -3.31 -4.19
C VAL A 150 11.25 -4.17 -2.94
N ILE A 151 11.67 -3.56 -1.84
CA ILE A 151 12.11 -4.25 -0.63
C ILE A 151 11.32 -3.72 0.58
N PRO A 152 10.73 -4.60 1.41
CA PRO A 152 10.21 -4.18 2.70
C PRO A 152 11.39 -3.96 3.64
N SER A 153 11.57 -2.73 4.13
CA SER A 153 12.72 -2.35 4.98
C SER A 153 12.72 -3.01 6.38
N SER A 154 11.71 -3.81 6.70
CA SER A 154 11.70 -4.66 7.89
C SER A 154 12.65 -5.87 7.79
N TYR A 155 13.24 -6.10 6.60
CA TYR A 155 14.24 -7.12 6.32
C TYR A 155 15.64 -6.49 6.18
N SER A 156 16.69 -7.31 6.05
CA SER A 156 18.09 -6.86 5.99
C SER A 156 18.33 -5.98 4.77
N PHE A 157 18.23 -4.67 4.96
CA PHE A 157 18.39 -3.69 3.89
C PHE A 157 19.85 -3.59 3.43
N GLU A 158 20.81 -3.98 4.28
CA GLU A 158 22.24 -3.95 3.97
C GLU A 158 22.58 -4.85 2.77
N GLU A 159 21.99 -6.04 2.70
CA GLU A 159 22.19 -6.96 1.57
C GLU A 159 21.62 -6.41 0.27
N ALA A 160 20.58 -5.58 0.33
CA ALA A 160 20.00 -4.97 -0.86
C ALA A 160 20.94 -3.96 -1.53
N PHE A 161 21.82 -3.30 -0.79
CA PHE A 161 22.83 -2.39 -1.37
C PHE A 161 23.91 -3.11 -2.20
N LYS A 162 23.94 -4.45 -2.18
CA LYS A 162 24.79 -5.26 -3.07
C LYS A 162 24.14 -5.50 -4.44
N LEU A 163 22.85 -5.19 -4.59
CA LEU A 163 22.12 -5.32 -5.85
C LEU A 163 22.43 -4.13 -6.77
N LYS A 164 22.12 -4.29 -8.05
CA LYS A 164 22.30 -3.26 -9.08
C LYS A 164 20.99 -2.55 -9.38
N GLY A 165 21.06 -1.39 -10.04
CA GLY A 165 19.89 -0.64 -10.46
C GLY A 165 19.28 0.20 -9.33
N THR A 166 17.95 0.16 -9.21
CA THR A 166 17.19 0.99 -8.29
C THR A 166 16.62 0.16 -7.14
N LEU A 167 16.84 0.63 -5.91
CA LEU A 167 16.21 0.09 -4.72
C LEU A 167 15.06 0.99 -4.28
N VAL A 168 13.93 0.38 -3.98
CA VAL A 168 12.78 1.02 -3.36
C VAL A 168 12.54 0.35 -2.01
N PHE A 169 12.77 1.07 -0.93
CA PHE A 169 12.48 0.61 0.42
C PHE A 169 11.11 1.10 0.87
N MET A 170 10.20 0.17 1.13
CA MET A 170 8.84 0.42 1.63
C MET A 170 8.71 0.03 3.10
N LYS A 171 7.70 0.61 3.79
CA LYS A 171 7.38 0.35 5.21
C LYS A 171 8.53 0.71 6.15
N SER A 172 9.25 1.80 5.82
CA SER A 172 10.48 2.17 6.51
C SER A 172 10.31 2.82 7.87
N GLY A 173 9.14 3.32 8.27
CA GLY A 173 8.98 4.04 9.54
C GLY A 173 9.71 3.44 10.75
N ARG A 174 9.59 2.13 11.00
CA ARG A 174 10.26 1.46 12.15
C ARG A 174 11.77 1.18 11.93
N SER A 175 12.19 0.96 10.69
CA SER A 175 13.60 0.69 10.34
C SER A 175 14.33 1.93 9.82
N TYR A 176 13.63 3.06 9.77
CA TYR A 176 14.04 4.24 9.04
C TYR A 176 15.35 4.79 9.57
N GLU A 177 15.43 4.99 10.89
CA GLU A 177 16.61 5.59 11.52
C GLU A 177 17.87 4.78 11.22
N LYS A 178 17.76 3.44 11.21
CA LYS A 178 18.86 2.53 10.87
C LYS A 178 19.23 2.66 9.39
N LEU A 179 18.24 2.63 8.49
CA LEU A 179 18.44 2.76 7.04
C LEU A 179 19.03 4.14 6.67
N ALA A 180 18.47 5.23 7.20
CA ALA A 180 18.95 6.59 6.99
C ALA A 180 20.37 6.78 7.54
N SER A 181 20.65 6.23 8.73
CA SER A 181 22.01 6.24 9.30
C SER A 181 23.00 5.46 8.44
N TYR A 182 22.59 4.32 7.89
CA TYR A 182 23.39 3.54 6.95
C TYR A 182 23.68 4.33 5.69
N ILE A 183 22.64 4.85 5.02
CA ILE A 183 22.75 5.69 3.81
C ILE A 183 23.68 6.89 4.02
N LYS A 184 23.60 7.57 5.18
CA LYS A 184 24.43 8.74 5.51
C LYS A 184 25.89 8.41 5.79
N LYS A 185 26.18 7.20 6.28
CA LYS A 185 27.55 6.74 6.58
C LYS A 185 28.27 6.29 5.33
N GLU A 186 27.54 5.63 4.45
CA GLU A 186 28.07 5.15 3.19
C GLU A 186 28.40 6.33 2.27
N LYS A 187 29.57 6.26 1.63
CA LYS A 187 30.09 7.31 0.71
C LYS A 187 29.82 6.99 -0.76
N PHE A 188 28.81 6.17 -1.03
CA PHE A 188 28.50 5.75 -2.39
C PHE A 188 27.95 6.92 -3.22
N ASP A 189 28.25 6.88 -4.52
CA ASP A 189 27.78 7.82 -5.53
C ASP A 189 26.43 7.34 -6.08
N TYR A 190 25.40 7.40 -5.24
CA TYR A 190 24.01 7.11 -5.63
C TYR A 190 23.10 8.32 -5.36
N ASP A 191 22.02 8.42 -6.14
CA ASP A 191 20.96 9.39 -5.90
C ASP A 191 19.99 8.84 -4.86
N ILE A 192 19.71 9.64 -3.83
CA ILE A 192 18.79 9.28 -2.74
C ILE A 192 17.58 10.17 -2.77
N TYR A 193 16.41 9.56 -2.71
CA TYR A 193 15.15 10.27 -2.58
C TYR A 193 14.32 9.66 -1.46
N MET A 194 13.51 10.50 -0.82
CA MET A 194 12.52 10.06 0.16
C MET A 194 11.23 10.83 -0.04
N VAL A 195 10.12 10.10 0.03
CA VAL A 195 8.78 10.68 0.06
C VAL A 195 8.05 10.12 1.27
N GLU A 196 7.47 11.01 2.07
CA GLU A 196 6.54 10.66 3.15
C GLU A 196 5.13 11.07 2.77
N ASN A 197 4.15 10.21 3.08
CA ASN A 197 2.73 10.48 2.88
C ASN A 197 2.41 10.92 1.44
N CYS A 198 2.97 10.22 0.45
CA CYS A 198 2.84 10.56 -0.97
C CYS A 198 1.37 10.74 -1.39
N GLY A 199 1.03 11.90 -1.94
CA GLY A 199 -0.33 12.28 -2.34
C GLY A 199 -1.29 12.61 -1.19
N MET A 200 -0.82 12.68 0.06
CA MET A 200 -1.62 13.09 1.22
C MET A 200 -1.33 14.57 1.59
N PRO A 201 -2.20 15.24 2.38
CA PRO A 201 -2.04 16.66 2.70
C PRO A 201 -0.72 17.04 3.41
N ASN A 202 -0.08 16.08 4.09
CA ASN A 202 1.19 16.25 4.80
C ASN A 202 2.37 15.55 4.08
N GLU A 203 2.34 15.56 2.75
CA GLU A 203 3.43 15.06 1.91
C GLU A 203 4.74 15.80 2.20
N ARG A 204 5.86 15.04 2.28
CA ARG A 204 7.20 15.61 2.43
C ARG A 204 8.16 14.94 1.46
N LEU A 205 9.00 15.74 0.84
CA LEU A 205 9.99 15.32 -0.16
C LEU A 205 11.40 15.64 0.31
N PHE A 206 12.32 14.70 0.15
CA PHE A 206 13.73 14.89 0.45
C PHE A 206 14.59 14.36 -0.69
N VAL A 207 15.56 15.16 -1.10
CA VAL A 207 16.50 14.82 -2.17
C VAL A 207 17.92 14.87 -1.62
N GLY A 208 18.66 13.78 -1.77
CA GLY A 208 20.02 13.60 -1.28
C GLY A 208 20.11 13.13 0.17
N ALA A 209 21.08 12.25 0.45
CA ALA A 209 21.27 11.61 1.75
C ALA A 209 21.36 12.60 2.94
N LYS A 210 22.00 13.76 2.73
CA LYS A 210 22.18 14.81 3.75
C LYS A 210 20.86 15.46 4.20
N ASN A 211 19.83 15.42 3.36
CA ASN A 211 18.55 16.07 3.61
C ASN A 211 17.53 15.12 4.24
N LEU A 212 17.85 13.83 4.38
CA LEU A 212 16.98 12.87 5.06
C LEU A 212 16.74 13.32 6.51
N PRO A 213 15.47 13.39 6.98
CA PRO A 213 15.14 13.82 8.33
C PRO A 213 15.69 12.86 9.40
N GLU A 214 15.72 13.28 10.66
CA GLU A 214 16.15 12.39 11.77
C GLU A 214 15.15 11.27 12.03
N THR A 215 13.86 11.58 11.94
CA THR A 215 12.75 10.64 12.13
C THR A 215 11.84 10.65 10.91
N SER A 216 11.05 9.59 10.75
CA SER A 216 10.09 9.48 9.65
C SER A 216 8.74 8.94 10.12
N GLY A 217 7.69 9.24 9.35
CA GLY A 217 6.36 8.69 9.52
C GLY A 217 6.23 7.22 9.11
N TYR A 218 5.02 6.68 9.21
CA TYR A 218 4.76 5.29 8.82
C TYR A 218 4.80 5.09 7.30
N PHE A 219 4.22 6.02 6.53
CA PHE A 219 4.14 5.97 5.06
C PHE A 219 5.37 6.60 4.41
N THR A 220 6.53 6.03 4.71
CA THR A 220 7.81 6.48 4.16
C THR A 220 8.27 5.53 3.06
N ILE A 221 8.75 6.12 1.97
CA ILE A 221 9.36 5.43 0.83
C ILE A 221 10.74 6.06 0.62
N ILE A 222 11.78 5.22 0.53
CA ILE A 222 13.12 5.65 0.15
C ILE A 222 13.46 5.01 -1.18
N ILE A 223 13.98 5.81 -2.11
CA ILE A 223 14.44 5.38 -3.43
C ILE A 223 15.94 5.63 -3.50
N VAL A 224 16.70 4.61 -3.85
CA VAL A 224 18.15 4.67 -4.10
C VAL A 224 18.38 4.33 -5.56
N ARG A 225 18.98 5.25 -6.33
CA ARG A 225 19.27 5.06 -7.76
C ARG A 225 20.76 5.19 -8.06
N GLY A 226 21.22 4.50 -9.11
CA GLY A 226 22.59 4.60 -9.58
C GLY A 226 23.55 3.56 -8.99
N LEU A 227 23.03 2.48 -8.41
CA LEU A 227 23.86 1.34 -8.01
C LEU A 227 24.31 0.56 -9.25
N LYS A 228 25.63 0.42 -9.44
CA LYS A 228 26.26 -0.18 -10.62
C LYS A 228 26.94 -1.50 -10.31
#